data_AF-A0A2Z4IIF9-F1
#
_entry.id   AF-A0A2Z4IIF9-F1
#
_cell.length_a   1.000
_cell.length_b   1.000
_cell.length_c   1.000
_cell.angle_alpha   90.00
_cell.angle_beta   90.00
_cell.angle_gamma   90.00
#
_symmetry.space_group_name_H-M   'P 1'
#
loop_
_entity.id
_entity.type
_entity.pdbx_description
1 polymer ?
#
loop_
_entity_poly.entity_id
_entity_poly.type
_entity_poly.pdbx_seq_one_letter_code
_entity_poly.pdbx_strand_id
1 'polypeptide(L)'
;MTKYLWYASYGSNLLEERFLCYIRGGKPLGATKTYEGCVDKSLPTAKKGLEMPYGLYFAQQAKIWNGGGVAFIHSDGRGSERTLACMYRITEEQFYDVVKQENGLPQRPEIDLDKVIAQGKMLLGKERWYDQLLYLGKEDGEPIFTFTAKELFQPYVEPHESYLGTIIRGIKEVHGLTDEEIFDYLAMKEGIRNTPVQADLKKLISSSK
;
A
#
# COMPACT_ATOMS: atom_id res chain seq x y z
N MET A 1 -21.45 17.68 5.83
CA MET A 1 -20.22 18.08 5.11
C MET A 1 -19.42 16.82 4.84
N THR A 2 -18.90 16.65 3.63
CA THR A 2 -18.02 15.53 3.30
C THR A 2 -16.69 15.71 4.02
N LYS A 3 -16.28 14.72 4.81
CA LYS A 3 -14.97 14.69 5.46
C LYS A 3 -13.95 13.99 4.54
N TYR A 4 -12.76 14.56 4.47
CA TYR A 4 -11.65 14.04 3.69
C TYR A 4 -10.52 13.58 4.61
N LEU A 5 -9.78 12.61 4.11
CA LEU A 5 -8.56 12.10 4.73
C LEU A 5 -7.55 11.73 3.64
N TRP A 6 -6.33 11.44 4.06
CA TRP A 6 -5.28 10.91 3.18
C TRP A 6 -5.12 9.41 3.43
N TYR A 7 -5.30 8.61 2.38
CA TYR A 7 -4.93 7.19 2.40
C TYR A 7 -3.53 7.02 1.83
N ALA A 8 -2.56 6.62 2.66
CA ALA A 8 -1.19 6.33 2.27
C ALA A 8 -1.03 4.85 1.90
N SER A 9 -0.70 4.57 0.64
CA SER A 9 -0.40 3.23 0.15
C SER A 9 1.07 3.03 -0.15
N TYR A 10 1.62 1.90 0.29
CA TYR A 10 3.03 1.52 0.13
C TYR A 10 3.22 0.23 -0.69
N GLY A 11 2.13 -0.42 -1.08
CA GLY A 11 2.13 -1.61 -1.93
C GLY A 11 1.75 -1.27 -3.36
N SER A 12 1.07 -2.18 -4.05
CA SER A 12 0.70 -1.98 -5.46
C SER A 12 -0.17 -0.74 -5.74
N ASN A 13 -0.93 -0.23 -4.75
CA ASN A 13 -1.73 0.99 -4.93
C ASN A 13 -0.87 2.27 -4.84
N LEU A 14 0.47 2.16 -4.73
CA LEU A 14 1.40 3.23 -5.10
C LEU A 14 1.10 3.75 -6.51
N LEU A 15 0.81 2.83 -7.44
CA LEU A 15 0.53 3.13 -8.83
C LEU A 15 -0.91 3.64 -9.01
N GLU A 16 -1.08 4.83 -9.57
CA GLU A 16 -2.38 5.51 -9.63
C GLU A 16 -3.42 4.73 -10.45
N GLU A 17 -3.08 4.26 -11.65
CA GLU A 17 -4.01 3.52 -12.52
C GLU A 17 -4.61 2.29 -11.80
N ARG A 18 -3.82 1.69 -10.90
CA ARG A 18 -4.27 0.57 -10.09
C ARG A 18 -5.14 1.04 -8.93
N PHE A 19 -4.75 2.07 -8.21
CA PHE A 19 -5.57 2.61 -7.12
C PHE A 19 -6.93 3.08 -7.62
N LEU A 20 -7.01 3.68 -8.81
CA LEU A 20 -8.27 4.10 -9.40
C LEU A 20 -9.24 2.95 -9.68
N CYS A 21 -8.78 1.71 -9.79
CA CYS A 21 -9.67 0.55 -9.86
C CYS A 21 -10.40 0.29 -8.52
N TYR A 22 -9.80 0.64 -7.37
CA TYR A 22 -10.49 0.57 -6.08
C TYR A 22 -11.53 1.68 -5.92
N ILE A 23 -11.33 2.82 -6.61
CA ILE A 23 -12.26 3.95 -6.59
C ILE A 23 -13.39 3.76 -7.59
N ARG A 24 -13.09 3.59 -8.88
CA ARG A 24 -14.08 3.53 -9.96
C ARG A 24 -14.64 2.13 -10.22
N GLY A 25 -13.94 1.11 -9.73
CA GLY A 25 -14.14 -0.27 -10.15
C GLY A 25 -13.41 -0.55 -11.46
N GLY A 26 -13.49 -1.79 -11.92
CA GLY A 26 -12.87 -2.24 -13.17
C GLY A 26 -11.70 -3.18 -12.94
N LYS A 27 -10.89 -3.34 -13.98
CA LYS A 27 -9.87 -4.39 -14.05
C LYS A 27 -8.53 -3.77 -14.43
N PRO A 28 -7.52 -3.78 -13.55
CA PRO A 28 -6.18 -3.31 -13.90
C PRO A 28 -5.65 -4.09 -15.11
N LEU A 29 -4.82 -3.44 -15.92
CA LEU A 29 -4.22 -4.06 -17.10
C LEU A 29 -3.46 -5.33 -16.69
N GLY A 30 -3.74 -6.45 -17.37
CA GLY A 30 -3.10 -7.74 -17.09
C GLY A 30 -3.56 -8.46 -15.82
N ALA A 31 -4.48 -7.89 -15.03
CA ALA A 31 -5.03 -8.57 -13.86
C ALA A 31 -6.09 -9.61 -14.25
N THR A 32 -6.39 -10.57 -13.37
CA THR A 32 -7.57 -11.45 -13.49
C THR A 32 -8.74 -10.97 -12.63
N LYS A 33 -8.44 -10.21 -11.56
CA LYS A 33 -9.42 -9.67 -10.61
C LYS A 33 -10.09 -8.41 -11.15
N THR A 34 -11.41 -8.38 -11.08
CA THR A 34 -12.23 -7.17 -11.27
C THR A 34 -12.60 -6.60 -9.91
N TYR A 35 -12.46 -5.30 -9.73
CA TYR A 35 -12.79 -4.56 -8.53
C TYR A 35 -14.18 -3.94 -8.67
N GLU A 36 -14.93 -3.97 -7.57
CA GLU A 36 -16.27 -3.38 -7.47
C GLU A 36 -16.20 -1.84 -7.59
N GLY A 37 -15.17 -1.25 -6.99
CA GLY A 37 -15.06 0.18 -6.81
C GLY A 37 -15.73 0.66 -5.52
N CYS A 38 -15.57 1.94 -5.23
CA CYS A 38 -16.29 2.63 -4.17
C CYS A 38 -17.72 2.94 -4.61
N VAL A 39 -18.59 3.21 -3.63
CA VAL A 39 -19.93 3.75 -3.90
C VAL A 39 -19.82 5.13 -4.54
N ASP A 40 -18.99 6.01 -3.95
CA ASP A 40 -18.59 7.26 -4.59
C ASP A 40 -17.35 7.04 -5.47
N LYS A 41 -17.54 7.20 -6.78
CA LYS A 41 -16.51 6.99 -7.81
C LYS A 41 -15.78 8.27 -8.21
N SER A 42 -16.00 9.37 -7.49
CA SER A 42 -15.25 10.62 -7.67
C SER A 42 -13.75 10.37 -7.51
N LEU A 43 -12.93 11.04 -8.32
CA LEU A 43 -11.49 10.86 -8.25
C LEU A 43 -10.91 11.40 -6.94
N PRO A 44 -9.78 10.85 -6.47
CA PRO A 44 -9.00 11.50 -5.42
C PRO A 44 -8.74 12.96 -5.77
N THR A 45 -8.91 13.83 -4.78
CA THR A 45 -8.82 15.28 -4.98
C THR A 45 -7.37 15.79 -4.98
N ALA A 46 -6.44 14.98 -4.50
CA ALA A 46 -5.01 15.24 -4.51
C ALA A 46 -4.22 13.93 -4.37
N LYS A 47 -2.95 13.97 -4.82
CA LYS A 47 -1.97 12.87 -4.78
C LYS A 47 -0.61 13.43 -4.36
N LYS A 48 0.05 12.81 -3.39
CA LYS A 48 1.37 13.25 -2.86
C LYS A 48 2.24 12.05 -2.48
N GLY A 49 3.56 12.21 -2.53
CA GLY A 49 4.53 11.24 -2.01
C GLY A 49 4.63 11.37 -0.50
N LEU A 50 4.87 10.26 0.20
CA LEU A 50 5.07 10.23 1.65
C LEU A 50 6.17 9.22 2.01
N GLU A 51 7.01 9.57 2.98
CA GLU A 51 7.94 8.63 3.61
C GLU A 51 7.46 8.28 5.01
N MET A 52 7.21 6.99 5.25
CA MET A 52 6.72 6.51 6.54
C MET A 52 7.86 5.90 7.37
N PRO A 53 7.88 6.08 8.70
CA PRO A 53 8.91 5.57 9.60
C PRO A 53 8.70 4.08 9.95
N TYR A 54 8.44 3.25 8.94
CA TYR A 54 8.24 1.81 9.10
C TYR A 54 9.09 1.05 8.08
N GLY A 55 9.60 -0.12 8.47
CA GLY A 55 10.31 -1.02 7.57
C GLY A 55 9.33 -1.77 6.67
N LEU A 56 9.63 -1.83 5.38
CA LEU A 56 8.85 -2.58 4.37
C LEU A 56 9.40 -3.99 4.26
N TYR A 57 8.51 -4.98 4.28
CA TYR A 57 8.86 -6.38 4.01
C TYR A 57 7.84 -7.02 3.08
N PHE A 58 8.26 -8.09 2.41
CA PHE A 58 7.41 -8.90 1.54
C PHE A 58 7.18 -10.27 2.17
N ALA A 59 5.90 -10.65 2.28
CA ALA A 59 5.49 -11.92 2.87
C ALA A 59 4.17 -12.41 2.26
N GLN A 60 3.71 -13.56 2.73
CA GLN A 60 2.54 -14.26 2.19
C GLN A 60 2.69 -14.62 0.71
N GLN A 61 1.73 -15.35 0.14
CA GLN A 61 1.74 -15.72 -1.27
C GLN A 61 0.43 -15.30 -1.92
N ALA A 62 0.48 -14.26 -2.74
CA ALA A 62 -0.70 -13.75 -3.41
C ALA A 62 -0.87 -14.37 -4.80
N LYS A 63 -1.93 -15.16 -4.98
CA LYS A 63 -2.26 -15.78 -6.29
C LYS A 63 -2.39 -14.75 -7.43
N ILE A 64 -2.92 -13.56 -7.13
CA ILE A 64 -3.04 -12.47 -8.10
C ILE A 64 -1.69 -11.91 -8.58
N TRP A 65 -0.60 -12.26 -7.88
CA TRP A 65 0.77 -11.87 -8.17
C TRP A 65 1.64 -13.13 -8.40
N ASN A 66 1.08 -14.14 -9.08
CA ASN A 66 1.76 -15.39 -9.41
C ASN A 66 2.37 -16.12 -8.20
N GLY A 67 1.76 -15.97 -7.02
CA GLY A 67 2.24 -16.60 -5.78
C GLY A 67 3.37 -15.85 -5.08
N GLY A 68 3.80 -14.69 -5.60
CA GLY A 68 4.83 -13.87 -4.96
C GLY A 68 4.37 -13.18 -3.67
N GLY A 69 5.35 -12.72 -2.91
CA GLY A 69 5.19 -11.91 -1.70
C GLY A 69 4.51 -10.57 -1.97
N VAL A 70 3.70 -10.13 -1.00
CA VAL A 70 3.07 -8.81 -1.00
C VAL A 70 3.60 -7.94 0.13
N ALA A 71 3.51 -6.62 -0.06
CA ALA A 71 4.08 -5.62 0.82
C ALA A 71 3.33 -5.50 2.14
N PHE A 72 4.07 -5.49 3.25
CA PHE A 72 3.62 -5.14 4.59
C PHE A 72 4.63 -4.17 5.21
N ILE A 73 4.22 -3.49 6.29
CA ILE A 73 5.11 -2.63 7.06
C ILE A 73 5.13 -3.08 8.53
N HIS A 74 6.29 -2.98 9.17
CA HIS A 74 6.42 -3.25 10.60
C HIS A 74 5.55 -2.28 11.40
N SER A 75 4.66 -2.80 12.25
CA SER A 75 3.70 -1.98 13.00
C SER A 75 4.25 -1.35 14.28
N ASP A 76 5.47 -1.72 14.69
CA ASP A 76 6.10 -1.28 15.93
C ASP A 76 6.99 -0.03 15.76
N GLY A 77 7.23 0.44 14.53
CA GLY A 77 7.84 1.76 14.25
C GLY A 77 9.25 1.97 14.83
N ARG A 78 9.93 0.89 15.25
CA ARG A 78 11.21 0.95 16.00
C ARG A 78 12.46 0.89 15.13
N GLY A 79 12.33 1.06 13.81
CA GLY A 79 13.43 0.98 12.86
C GLY A 79 13.90 2.34 12.33
N SER A 80 15.15 2.41 11.86
CA SER A 80 15.64 3.51 11.03
C SER A 80 15.14 3.42 9.57
N GLU A 81 14.50 2.31 9.21
CA GLU A 81 14.01 2.06 7.88
C GLU A 81 12.82 2.96 7.53
N ARG A 82 12.78 3.37 6.26
CA ARG A 82 11.70 4.16 5.67
C ARG A 82 10.97 3.35 4.62
N THR A 83 9.67 3.61 4.49
CA THR A 83 8.83 3.09 3.43
C THR A 83 8.30 4.23 2.60
N LEU A 84 8.57 4.18 1.29
CA LEU A 84 7.98 5.09 0.31
C LEU A 84 6.51 4.72 0.11
N ALA A 85 5.64 5.73 0.21
CA ALA A 85 4.21 5.64 0.01
C ALA A 85 3.71 6.71 -0.97
N CYS A 86 2.55 6.47 -1.55
CA CYS A 86 1.76 7.44 -2.31
C CYS A 86 0.45 7.63 -1.53
N MET A 87 0.15 8.87 -1.17
CA MET A 87 -1.08 9.20 -0.47
C MET A 87 -2.09 9.91 -1.36
N TYR A 88 -3.35 9.50 -1.23
CA TYR A 88 -4.48 10.00 -2.00
C TYR A 88 -5.50 10.65 -1.08
N ARG A 89 -5.92 11.87 -1.41
CA ARG A 89 -6.95 12.60 -0.66
C ARG A 89 -8.34 12.16 -1.12
N ILE A 90 -9.00 11.35 -0.30
CA ILE A 90 -10.28 10.71 -0.58
C ILE A 90 -11.28 10.99 0.55
N THR A 91 -12.55 10.68 0.33
CA THR A 91 -13.56 10.80 1.39
C THR A 91 -13.42 9.66 2.41
N GLU A 92 -13.92 9.86 3.64
CA GLU A 92 -14.00 8.79 4.65
C GLU A 92 -14.74 7.56 4.12
N GLU A 93 -15.83 7.77 3.38
CA GLU A 93 -16.65 6.71 2.79
C GLU A 93 -15.87 5.88 1.75
N GLN A 94 -15.09 6.55 0.90
CA GLN A 94 -14.19 5.87 -0.04
C GLN A 94 -13.09 5.10 0.71
N PHE A 95 -12.57 5.64 1.80
CA PHE A 95 -11.58 4.94 2.62
C PHE A 95 -12.14 3.63 3.18
N TYR A 96 -13.37 3.64 3.70
CA TYR A 96 -14.03 2.42 4.20
C TYR A 96 -14.25 1.38 3.08
N ASP A 97 -14.60 1.82 1.87
CA ASP A 97 -14.71 0.96 0.70
C ASP A 97 -13.35 0.37 0.28
N VAL A 98 -12.26 1.15 0.38
CA VAL A 98 -10.90 0.65 0.13
C VAL A 98 -10.52 -0.42 1.15
N VAL A 99 -10.74 -0.18 2.45
CA VAL A 99 -10.45 -1.18 3.50
C VAL A 99 -11.28 -2.46 3.31
N LYS A 100 -12.56 -2.32 2.96
CA LYS A 100 -13.45 -3.46 2.62
C LYS A 100 -12.86 -4.29 1.48
N GLN A 101 -12.52 -3.65 0.36
CA GLN A 101 -12.04 -4.32 -0.85
C GLN A 101 -10.66 -4.97 -0.65
N GLU A 102 -9.76 -4.34 0.10
CA GLU A 102 -8.43 -4.87 0.37
C GLU A 102 -8.51 -6.17 1.18
N ASN A 103 -9.35 -6.18 2.21
CA ASN A 103 -9.51 -7.32 3.11
C ASN A 103 -10.56 -8.34 2.64
N GLY A 104 -11.22 -8.10 1.50
CA GLY A 104 -12.28 -8.97 0.97
C GLY A 104 -13.45 -9.13 1.94
N LEU A 105 -13.82 -8.05 2.62
CA LEU A 105 -14.90 -8.06 3.61
C LEU A 105 -16.27 -7.99 2.93
N PRO A 106 -17.29 -8.69 3.46
CA PRO A 106 -18.65 -8.66 2.90
C PRO A 106 -19.33 -7.29 3.09
N GLN A 107 -18.90 -6.53 4.09
CA GLN A 107 -19.41 -5.19 4.42
C GLN A 107 -18.26 -4.31 4.91
N ARG A 108 -18.50 -2.98 4.95
CA ARG A 108 -17.54 -2.04 5.51
C ARG A 108 -17.27 -2.37 6.98
N PRO A 109 -16.00 -2.33 7.43
CA PRO A 109 -15.69 -2.47 8.85
C PRO A 109 -16.17 -1.24 9.62
N GLU A 110 -16.53 -1.43 10.89
CA GLU A 110 -16.76 -0.31 11.81
C GLU A 110 -15.41 0.27 12.23
N ILE A 111 -15.12 1.49 11.78
CA ILE A 111 -13.88 2.20 12.07
C ILE A 111 -14.22 3.48 12.83
N ASP A 112 -13.68 3.60 14.03
CA ASP A 112 -13.71 4.83 14.82
C ASP A 112 -12.41 5.61 14.57
N LEU A 113 -12.42 6.51 13.59
CA LEU A 113 -11.22 7.27 13.20
C LEU A 113 -10.70 8.15 14.32
N ASP A 114 -11.58 8.70 15.17
CA ASP A 114 -11.18 9.54 16.31
C ASP A 114 -10.41 8.71 17.34
N LYS A 115 -10.86 7.48 17.59
CA LYS A 115 -10.13 6.52 18.43
C LYS A 115 -8.79 6.12 17.81
N VAL A 116 -8.73 5.91 16.50
CA VAL A 116 -7.47 5.58 15.79
C VAL A 116 -6.47 6.75 15.92
N ILE A 117 -6.94 7.99 15.77
CA ILE A 117 -6.12 9.20 15.97
C ILE A 117 -5.60 9.27 17.40
N ALA A 118 -6.47 9.03 18.39
CA ALA A 118 -6.11 9.09 19.81
C ALA A 118 -5.13 7.98 20.25
N GLN A 119 -5.27 6.78 19.67
CA GLN A 119 -4.47 5.60 20.04
C GLN A 119 -3.29 5.33 19.10
N GLY A 120 -3.20 6.06 17.98
CA GLY A 120 -2.24 5.84 16.90
C GLY A 120 -2.56 4.64 16.00
N LYS A 121 -3.38 3.69 16.45
CA LYS A 121 -3.73 2.47 15.71
C LYS A 121 -5.01 1.82 16.20
N MET A 122 -5.61 0.97 15.35
CA MET A 122 -6.79 0.17 15.68
C MET A 122 -6.73 -1.18 14.94
N LEU A 123 -7.30 -2.23 15.53
CA LEU A 123 -7.50 -3.51 14.85
C LEU A 123 -8.83 -3.51 14.10
N LEU A 124 -8.82 -3.96 12.85
CA LEU A 124 -9.96 -4.04 11.93
C LEU A 124 -10.69 -5.40 12.00
N GLY A 125 -10.07 -6.42 12.61
CA GLY A 125 -10.59 -7.79 12.71
C GLY A 125 -9.49 -8.78 13.09
N LYS A 126 -9.80 -10.10 13.16
CA LYS A 126 -8.83 -11.14 13.60
C LYS A 126 -8.38 -12.13 12.53
N GLU A 127 -8.75 -11.96 11.26
CA GLU A 127 -8.61 -13.03 10.25
C GLU A 127 -8.12 -12.59 8.86
N ARG A 128 -7.67 -11.34 8.72
CA ARG A 128 -7.23 -10.81 7.42
C ARG A 128 -5.78 -10.36 7.47
N TRP A 129 -5.14 -10.29 6.30
CA TRP A 129 -3.72 -9.92 6.23
C TRP A 129 -3.47 -8.46 6.60
N TYR A 130 -4.40 -7.54 6.29
CA TYR A 130 -4.29 -6.12 6.58
C TYR A 130 -5.29 -5.72 7.68
N ASP A 131 -5.09 -6.28 8.87
CA ASP A 131 -6.00 -6.19 10.01
C ASP A 131 -5.68 -5.08 11.01
N GLN A 132 -4.69 -4.23 10.75
CA GLN A 132 -4.33 -3.11 11.61
C GLN A 132 -4.30 -1.79 10.85
N LEU A 133 -5.12 -0.84 11.29
CA LEU A 133 -5.13 0.54 10.84
C LEU A 133 -4.14 1.37 11.65
N LEU A 134 -3.37 2.23 10.98
CA LEU A 134 -2.36 3.12 11.58
C LEU A 134 -2.68 4.58 11.22
N TYR A 135 -2.54 5.46 12.21
CA TYR A 135 -2.56 6.91 12.03
C TYR A 135 -1.13 7.44 11.85
N LEU A 136 -0.92 8.25 10.82
CA LEU A 136 0.41 8.71 10.39
C LEU A 136 0.65 10.21 10.62
N GLY A 137 -0.26 10.90 11.32
CA GLY A 137 -0.21 12.35 11.50
C GLY A 137 -1.18 13.08 10.57
N LYS A 138 -0.86 14.32 10.20
CA LYS A 138 -1.73 15.16 9.38
C LYS A 138 -0.98 15.78 8.21
N GLU A 139 -1.68 15.93 7.10
CA GLU A 139 -1.27 16.76 5.97
C GLU A 139 -2.35 17.83 5.80
N ASP A 140 -1.97 19.12 5.80
CA ASP A 140 -2.91 20.24 5.63
C ASP A 140 -4.12 20.21 6.59
N GLY A 141 -3.92 19.68 7.81
CA GLY A 141 -4.95 19.56 8.85
C GLY A 141 -5.81 18.29 8.76
N GLU A 142 -5.66 17.49 7.70
CA GLU A 142 -6.42 16.25 7.47
C GLU A 142 -5.62 15.02 7.91
N PRO A 143 -6.27 14.01 8.52
CA PRO A 143 -5.57 12.86 9.03
C PRO A 143 -5.07 11.95 7.90
N ILE A 144 -3.89 11.37 8.10
CA ILE A 144 -3.29 10.39 7.20
C ILE A 144 -3.42 9.00 7.82
N PHE A 145 -3.93 8.04 7.06
CA PHE A 145 -4.08 6.65 7.48
C PHE A 145 -3.44 5.68 6.49
N THR A 146 -2.97 4.56 7.02
CA THR A 146 -2.60 3.37 6.25
C THR A 146 -3.03 2.12 7.02
N PHE A 147 -2.98 0.95 6.40
CA PHE A 147 -3.25 -0.30 7.09
C PHE A 147 -2.18 -1.35 6.75
N THR A 148 -1.94 -2.27 7.69
CA THR A 148 -0.93 -3.31 7.61
C THR A 148 -1.34 -4.52 8.45
N ALA A 149 -0.44 -5.50 8.60
CA ALA A 149 -0.63 -6.64 9.48
C ALA A 149 -0.30 -6.29 10.94
N LYS A 150 -1.16 -6.68 11.87
CA LYS A 150 -0.87 -6.59 13.31
C LYS A 150 0.39 -7.37 13.67
N GLU A 151 0.47 -8.60 13.18
CA GLU A 151 1.56 -9.54 13.43
C GLU A 151 2.56 -9.54 12.29
N LEU A 152 3.83 -9.77 12.61
CA LEU A 152 4.86 -9.97 11.59
C LEU A 152 4.63 -11.29 10.87
N PHE A 153 4.50 -11.25 9.54
CA PHE A 153 4.42 -12.45 8.73
C PHE A 153 5.81 -12.97 8.35
N GLN A 154 6.05 -14.24 8.65
CA GLN A 154 7.24 -14.98 8.26
C GLN A 154 6.87 -16.39 7.75
N PRO A 155 7.71 -16.99 6.88
CA PRO A 155 8.94 -16.44 6.31
C PRO A 155 8.68 -15.27 5.35
N TYR A 156 9.70 -14.46 5.11
CA TYR A 156 9.66 -13.48 4.02
C TYR A 156 9.61 -14.21 2.68
N VAL A 157 8.88 -13.64 1.72
CA VAL A 157 8.60 -14.25 0.42
C VAL A 157 9.00 -13.28 -0.67
N GLU A 158 9.73 -13.79 -1.66
CA GLU A 158 10.13 -13.02 -2.84
C GLU A 158 8.90 -12.48 -3.58
N PRO A 159 8.81 -11.16 -3.84
CA PRO A 159 7.75 -10.61 -4.67
C PRO A 159 7.97 -11.02 -6.12
N HIS A 160 6.89 -11.37 -6.80
CA HIS A 160 6.96 -11.63 -8.24
C HIS A 160 7.27 -10.34 -9.01
N GLU A 161 8.03 -10.43 -10.10
CA GLU A 161 8.47 -9.29 -10.90
C GLU A 161 7.33 -8.36 -11.34
N SER A 162 6.16 -8.92 -11.67
CA SER A 162 4.98 -8.12 -12.05
C SER A 162 4.43 -7.26 -10.90
N TYR A 163 4.52 -7.74 -9.66
CA TYR A 163 4.15 -6.97 -8.48
C TYR A 163 5.17 -5.87 -8.22
N LEU A 164 6.46 -6.24 -8.29
CA LEU A 164 7.55 -5.31 -8.06
C LEU A 164 7.59 -4.20 -9.13
N GLY A 165 7.38 -4.52 -10.40
CA GLY A 165 7.24 -3.55 -11.48
C GLY A 165 6.08 -2.57 -11.25
N THR A 166 4.96 -3.04 -10.67
CA THR A 166 3.86 -2.16 -10.27
C THR A 166 4.29 -1.17 -9.18
N ILE A 167 5.00 -1.64 -8.15
CA ILE A 167 5.55 -0.80 -7.08
C ILE A 167 6.54 0.22 -7.64
N ILE A 168 7.47 -0.21 -8.49
CA ILE A 168 8.49 0.66 -9.11
C ILE A 168 7.84 1.79 -9.90
N ARG A 169 6.85 1.48 -10.77
CA ARG A 169 6.13 2.50 -11.55
C ARG A 169 5.45 3.51 -10.64
N GLY A 170 4.79 3.04 -9.56
CA GLY A 170 4.16 3.92 -8.58
C GLY A 170 5.15 4.79 -7.80
N ILE A 171 6.36 4.30 -7.49
CA ILE A 171 7.43 5.12 -6.88
C ILE A 171 7.86 6.22 -7.85
N LYS A 172 8.11 5.86 -9.12
CA LYS A 172 8.52 6.81 -10.18
C LYS A 172 7.49 7.91 -10.41
N GLU A 173 6.19 7.61 -10.29
CA GLU A 173 5.12 8.58 -10.49
C GLU A 173 5.11 9.75 -9.50
N VAL A 174 5.65 9.57 -8.28
CA VAL A 174 5.42 10.53 -7.18
C VAL A 174 6.65 10.97 -6.41
N HIS A 175 7.74 10.18 -6.40
CA HIS A 175 8.92 10.50 -5.59
C HIS A 175 10.05 11.18 -6.37
N GLY A 176 10.04 11.15 -7.71
CA GLY A 176 11.07 11.80 -8.52
C GLY A 176 12.48 11.22 -8.35
N LEU A 177 12.58 9.99 -7.82
CA LEU A 177 13.84 9.28 -7.60
C LEU A 177 14.45 8.79 -8.92
N THR A 178 15.78 8.75 -8.95
CA THR A 178 16.55 8.09 -9.99
C THR A 178 16.42 6.56 -9.92
N ASP A 179 16.75 5.88 -11.01
CA ASP A 179 16.76 4.41 -11.04
C ASP A 179 17.73 3.80 -10.01
N GLU A 180 18.83 4.49 -9.70
CA GLU A 180 19.81 4.08 -8.69
C GLU A 180 19.25 4.21 -7.26
N GLU A 181 18.59 5.32 -6.95
CA GLU A 181 17.94 5.52 -5.65
C GLU A 181 16.80 4.51 -5.41
N ILE A 182 16.04 4.18 -6.45
CA ILE A 182 14.99 3.13 -6.38
C ILE A 182 15.63 1.76 -6.13
N PHE A 183 16.76 1.46 -6.78
CA PHE A 183 17.50 0.23 -6.54
C PHE A 183 17.97 0.14 -5.09
N ASP A 184 18.65 1.17 -4.59
CA ASP A 184 19.18 1.20 -3.21
C ASP A 184 18.07 1.05 -2.17
N TYR A 185 16.92 1.70 -2.42
CA TYR A 185 15.74 1.58 -1.57
C TYR A 185 15.18 0.15 -1.53
N LEU A 186 14.97 -0.49 -2.69
CA LEU A 186 14.32 -1.80 -2.78
C LEU A 186 15.26 -2.97 -2.46
N ALA A 187 16.54 -2.88 -2.82
CA ALA A 187 17.51 -3.96 -2.69
C ALA A 187 17.74 -4.42 -1.24
N MET A 188 17.47 -3.54 -0.27
CA MET A 188 17.64 -3.83 1.16
C MET A 188 16.39 -4.39 1.83
N LYS A 189 15.23 -4.41 1.16
CA LYS A 189 13.97 -4.83 1.77
C LYS A 189 13.90 -6.33 2.01
N GLU A 190 13.31 -6.70 3.15
CA GLU A 190 13.09 -8.10 3.51
C GLU A 190 12.17 -8.77 2.48
N GLY A 191 12.59 -9.92 1.96
CA GLY A 191 11.95 -10.60 0.83
C GLY A 191 12.54 -10.23 -0.55
N ILE A 192 13.37 -9.17 -0.65
CA ILE A 192 14.16 -8.88 -1.85
C ILE A 192 15.65 -9.16 -1.59
N ARG A 193 16.18 -8.71 -0.45
CA ARG A 193 17.61 -8.90 -0.15
C ARG A 193 17.97 -10.39 -0.15
N ASN A 194 19.11 -10.73 -0.76
CA ASN A 194 19.62 -12.11 -0.86
C ASN A 194 18.67 -13.08 -1.60
N THR A 195 17.80 -12.59 -2.48
CA THR A 195 16.95 -13.43 -3.34
C THR A 195 17.25 -13.20 -4.83
N PRO A 196 16.88 -14.14 -5.73
CA PRO A 196 17.08 -13.98 -7.17
C PRO A 196 16.57 -12.66 -7.76
N VAL A 197 15.39 -12.16 -7.34
CA VAL A 197 14.81 -10.91 -7.88
C VAL A 197 15.70 -9.69 -7.64
N GLN A 198 16.56 -9.70 -6.62
CA GLN A 198 17.50 -8.61 -6.35
C GLN A 198 18.48 -8.41 -7.51
N ALA A 199 18.93 -9.50 -8.14
CA ALA A 199 19.86 -9.47 -9.26
C ALA A 199 19.20 -8.85 -10.52
N ASP A 200 17.91 -9.12 -10.70
CA ASP A 200 17.13 -8.61 -11.84
C ASP A 200 16.55 -7.20 -11.61
N LEU A 201 16.67 -6.66 -10.40
CA LEU A 201 16.05 -5.39 -10.00
C LEU A 201 16.44 -4.22 -10.91
N LYS A 202 17.72 -4.10 -11.31
CA LYS A 202 18.17 -3.04 -12.24
C LYS A 202 17.44 -3.12 -13.58
N LYS A 203 17.28 -4.33 -14.11
CA LYS A 203 16.57 -4.58 -15.36
C LYS A 203 15.09 -4.22 -15.21
N LEU A 204 14.44 -4.68 -14.13
CA LEU A 204 13.05 -4.35 -13.83
C LEU A 204 12.82 -2.85 -13.73
N ILE A 205 13.67 -2.12 -13.02
CA ILE A 205 13.59 -0.67 -12.89
C ILE A 205 13.68 0.03 -14.25
N SER A 206 14.66 -0.34 -15.08
CA SER A 206 14.85 0.27 -16.40
C SER A 206 13.69 -0.02 -17.37
N SER A 207 13.05 -1.18 -17.24
CA SER A 207 11.90 -1.58 -18.07
C SER A 207 10.55 -1.02 -17.60
N SER A 208 10.48 -0.56 -16.35
CA SER A 208 9.30 0.01 -15.72
C SER A 208 9.17 1.48 -16.11
N LYS A 209 8.46 1.74 -17.21
CA LYS A 209 8.11 3.08 -17.70
C LYS A 209 6.71 3.50 -17.27
#